data_AF-A0A212AWQ6-F1
#
_entry.id   AF-A0A212AWQ6-F1
#
_cell.length_a   1.000
_cell.length_b   1.000
_cell.length_c   1.000
_cell.angle_alpha   90.00
_cell.angle_beta   90.00
_cell.angle_gamma   90.00
#
_symmetry.space_group_name_H-M   'P 1'
#
loop_
_entity.id
_entity.type
_entity.pdbx_description
1 polymer ?
#
loop_
_entity_poly.entity_id
_entity_poly.type
_entity_poly.pdbx_seq_one_letter_code
_entity_poly.pdbx_strand_id
1 'polypeptide(L)'
;MLKVALVTGGSRGIGSAIAEDLQRDHKVVITWRTTAPEGLPPDIIAIHADLAEPDAALRVVTEVIAQLGRLDVIVNNAGVVRHSPKERFDAAAEMAILAVNLLAPQALLAAALPHLKPGSAIVNISSVNAVLPPRDASTYGGSKAALNLWTRAMAKELGGNGIRVNAVAPGAVNTPEQPRSEELTGLFVQETALGRMGEPRDIARAVRFLASDQSGFITGEVLTVSGGYRL
;
A
#
# COMPACT_ATOMS: atom_id res chain seq x y z
N MET A 1 17.53 -1.30 -18.78
CA MET A 1 16.78 -2.28 -17.95
C MET A 1 15.61 -1.54 -17.32
N LEU A 2 14.40 -2.11 -17.36
CA LEU A 2 13.23 -1.51 -16.72
C LEU A 2 13.46 -1.32 -15.21
N LYS A 3 12.83 -0.29 -14.63
CA LYS A 3 12.80 -0.13 -13.16
C LYS A 3 12.05 -1.31 -12.54
N VAL A 4 12.41 -1.70 -11.33
CA VAL A 4 11.79 -2.81 -10.59
C VAL A 4 10.87 -2.25 -9.51
N ALA A 5 9.63 -2.72 -9.48
CA ALA A 5 8.65 -2.37 -8.46
C ALA A 5 8.26 -3.58 -7.61
N LEU A 6 8.37 -3.46 -6.28
CA LEU A 6 7.84 -4.39 -5.31
C LEU A 6 6.48 -3.90 -4.81
N VAL A 7 5.42 -4.70 -4.96
CA VAL A 7 4.07 -4.39 -4.46
C VAL A 7 3.67 -5.42 -3.40
N THR A 8 3.56 -4.99 -2.14
CA THR A 8 3.17 -5.94 -1.09
C THR A 8 1.67 -6.21 -1.11
N GLY A 9 1.26 -7.46 -0.87
CA GLY A 9 -0.16 -7.84 -0.92
C GLY A 9 -0.78 -7.68 -2.32
N GLY A 10 -0.03 -8.06 -3.37
CA GLY A 10 -0.38 -7.83 -4.77
C GLY A 10 -1.27 -8.88 -5.42
N SER A 11 -1.79 -9.88 -4.67
CA SER A 11 -2.55 -10.99 -5.27
C SER A 11 -4.02 -10.69 -5.59
N ARG A 12 -4.60 -9.60 -5.06
CA ARG A 12 -6.03 -9.24 -5.28
C ARG A 12 -6.31 -7.76 -5.02
N GLY A 13 -7.51 -7.30 -5.39
CA GLY A 13 -8.00 -5.95 -5.08
C GLY A 13 -7.04 -4.83 -5.53
N ILE A 14 -6.83 -3.83 -4.65
CA ILE A 14 -5.95 -2.67 -4.94
C ILE A 14 -4.53 -3.10 -5.33
N GLY A 15 -3.97 -4.09 -4.64
CA GLY A 15 -2.59 -4.55 -4.89
C GLY A 15 -2.40 -5.16 -6.27
N SER A 16 -3.34 -6.00 -6.72
CA SER A 16 -3.27 -6.60 -8.07
C SER A 16 -3.46 -5.52 -9.14
N ALA A 17 -4.40 -4.60 -8.97
CA ALA A 17 -4.58 -3.50 -9.92
C ALA A 17 -3.34 -2.58 -10.01
N ILE A 18 -2.66 -2.33 -8.88
CA ILE A 18 -1.38 -1.60 -8.87
C ILE A 18 -0.32 -2.39 -9.63
N ALA A 19 -0.19 -3.69 -9.36
CA ALA A 19 0.80 -4.53 -9.99
C ALA A 19 0.61 -4.58 -11.52
N GLU A 20 -0.63 -4.78 -11.98
CA GLU A 20 -1.00 -4.78 -13.40
C GLU A 20 -0.73 -3.43 -14.09
N ASP A 21 -1.04 -2.30 -13.45
CA ASP A 21 -0.79 -0.99 -14.06
C ASP A 21 0.71 -0.65 -14.12
N LEU A 22 1.49 -1.04 -13.10
CA LEU A 22 2.94 -0.84 -13.08
C LEU A 22 3.69 -1.70 -14.09
N GLN A 23 3.16 -2.85 -14.51
CA GLN A 23 3.81 -3.69 -15.53
C GLN A 23 3.99 -3.00 -16.88
N ARG A 24 3.24 -1.92 -17.13
CA ARG A 24 3.37 -1.12 -18.36
C ARG A 24 4.76 -0.52 -18.53
N ASP A 25 5.47 -0.26 -17.43
CA ASP A 25 6.77 0.44 -17.41
C ASP A 25 7.78 -0.11 -16.38
N HIS A 26 7.39 -1.10 -15.57
CA HIS A 26 8.24 -1.74 -14.56
C HIS A 26 8.26 -3.26 -14.71
N LYS A 27 9.36 -3.88 -14.27
CA LYS A 27 9.33 -5.29 -13.88
C LYS A 27 8.73 -5.36 -12.47
N VAL A 28 7.68 -6.16 -12.30
CA VAL A 28 6.89 -6.17 -11.07
C VAL A 28 7.12 -7.44 -10.28
N VAL A 29 7.36 -7.28 -8.98
CA VAL A 29 7.34 -8.34 -7.97
C VAL A 29 6.20 -8.05 -7.01
N ILE A 30 5.44 -9.08 -6.65
CA ILE A 30 4.43 -8.96 -5.61
C ILE A 30 4.77 -9.83 -4.40
N THR A 31 4.24 -9.46 -3.23
CA THR A 31 4.10 -10.41 -2.13
C THR A 31 2.65 -10.85 -1.95
N TRP A 32 2.47 -12.07 -1.45
CA TRP A 32 1.17 -12.60 -1.04
C TRP A 32 1.33 -13.46 0.22
N ARG A 33 0.22 -13.69 0.93
CA ARG A 33 0.20 -14.43 2.19
C ARG A 33 -0.79 -15.59 2.19
N THR A 34 -2.08 -15.29 2.29
CA THR A 34 -3.12 -16.33 2.42
C THR A 34 -3.77 -16.71 1.10
N THR A 35 -3.76 -15.80 0.14
CA THR A 35 -4.40 -16.00 -1.17
C THR A 35 -3.31 -16.00 -2.22
N ALA A 36 -3.03 -17.18 -2.76
CA ALA A 36 -2.10 -17.33 -3.87
C ALA A 36 -2.58 -16.50 -5.07
N PRO A 37 -1.66 -15.94 -5.86
CA PRO A 37 -2.04 -15.23 -7.06
C PRO A 37 -2.61 -16.19 -8.11
N GLU A 38 -3.83 -15.93 -8.53
CA GLU A 38 -4.48 -16.62 -9.65
C GLU A 38 -4.67 -15.62 -10.80
N GLY A 39 -4.33 -16.00 -12.02
CA GLY A 39 -4.56 -15.17 -13.21
C GLY A 39 -3.70 -13.89 -13.31
N LEU A 40 -2.64 -13.75 -12.50
CA LEU A 40 -1.69 -12.67 -12.70
C LEU A 40 -0.95 -12.82 -14.04
N PRO A 41 -0.59 -11.72 -14.70
CA PRO A 41 0.23 -11.78 -15.90
C PRO A 41 1.52 -12.55 -15.65
N PRO A 42 1.97 -13.38 -16.62
CA PRO A 42 3.07 -14.33 -16.43
C PRO A 42 4.41 -13.66 -16.10
N ASP A 43 4.55 -12.36 -16.38
CA ASP A 43 5.75 -11.58 -16.11
C ASP A 43 5.86 -11.04 -14.67
N ILE A 44 4.81 -11.20 -13.85
CA ILE A 44 4.86 -10.84 -12.43
C ILE A 44 5.53 -11.97 -11.64
N ILE A 45 6.57 -11.62 -10.88
CA ILE A 45 7.17 -12.54 -9.92
C ILE A 45 6.36 -12.47 -8.62
N ALA A 46 6.01 -13.62 -8.05
CA ALA A 46 5.25 -13.69 -6.81
C ALA A 46 6.05 -14.36 -5.69
N ILE A 47 6.20 -13.65 -4.57
CA ILE A 47 6.90 -14.13 -3.38
C ILE A 47 5.88 -14.37 -2.27
N HIS A 48 5.88 -15.56 -1.68
CA HIS A 48 5.08 -15.83 -0.49
C HIS A 48 5.76 -15.25 0.75
N ALA A 49 5.07 -14.40 1.51
CA ALA A 49 5.59 -13.81 2.74
C ALA A 49 4.47 -13.42 3.72
N ASP A 50 4.61 -13.80 4.99
CA ASP A 50 3.91 -13.13 6.09
C ASP A 50 4.75 -11.96 6.58
N LEU A 51 4.35 -10.74 6.23
CA LEU A 51 5.07 -9.52 6.57
C LEU A 51 5.02 -9.16 8.07
N ALA A 52 4.27 -9.91 8.89
CA ALA A 52 4.33 -9.78 10.34
C ALA A 52 5.53 -10.53 10.95
N GLU A 53 6.19 -11.42 10.20
CA GLU A 53 7.37 -12.15 10.68
C GLU A 53 8.60 -11.24 10.74
N PRO A 54 9.47 -11.36 11.77
CA PRO A 54 10.59 -10.45 11.99
C PRO A 54 11.56 -10.30 10.80
N ASP A 55 11.80 -11.36 10.05
CA ASP A 55 12.79 -11.45 8.97
C ASP A 55 12.17 -11.47 7.56
N ALA A 56 10.83 -11.40 7.45
CA ALA A 56 10.14 -11.44 6.16
C ALA A 56 10.58 -10.33 5.21
N ALA A 57 10.75 -9.10 5.72
CA ALA A 57 11.19 -7.98 4.91
C ALA A 57 12.58 -8.22 4.28
N LEU A 58 13.52 -8.73 5.07
CA LEU A 58 14.87 -9.04 4.60
C LEU A 58 14.85 -10.14 3.54
N ARG A 59 14.07 -11.22 3.77
CA ARG A 59 13.95 -12.32 2.81
C ARG A 59 13.36 -11.83 1.48
N VAL A 60 12.25 -11.09 1.53
CA VAL A 60 11.59 -10.55 0.33
C VAL A 60 12.54 -9.68 -0.48
N VAL A 61 13.21 -8.72 0.16
CA VAL A 61 14.16 -7.83 -0.54
C VAL A 61 15.34 -8.61 -1.10
N THR A 62 15.90 -9.55 -0.34
CA THR A 62 17.02 -10.40 -0.79
C THR A 62 16.64 -11.18 -2.04
N GLU A 63 15.43 -11.75 -2.07
CA GLU A 63 14.93 -12.50 -3.22
C GLU A 63 14.70 -11.60 -4.45
N VAL A 64 14.14 -10.40 -4.26
CA VAL A 64 14.00 -9.41 -5.35
C VAL A 64 15.36 -9.08 -5.96
N ILE A 65 16.36 -8.80 -5.12
CA ILE A 65 17.72 -8.46 -5.57
C ILE A 65 18.40 -9.66 -6.23
N ALA A 66 18.23 -10.88 -5.70
CA ALA A 66 18.79 -12.08 -6.28
C ALA A 66 18.23 -12.36 -7.68
N GLN A 67 16.93 -12.14 -7.91
CA GLN A 67 16.29 -12.40 -9.19
C GLN A 67 16.48 -11.29 -10.23
N LEU A 68 16.49 -10.03 -9.80
CA LEU A 68 16.40 -8.88 -10.71
C LEU A 68 17.60 -7.91 -10.63
N GLY A 69 18.47 -8.06 -9.62
CA GLY A 69 19.67 -7.26 -9.44
C GLY A 69 19.43 -5.79 -9.03
N ARG A 70 18.18 -5.37 -8.84
CA ARG A 70 17.80 -3.99 -8.48
C ARG A 70 16.41 -3.91 -7.87
N LEU A 71 16.14 -2.81 -7.16
CA LEU A 71 14.83 -2.41 -6.66
C LEU A 71 14.73 -0.88 -6.74
N ASP A 72 13.68 -0.36 -7.36
CA ASP A 72 13.52 1.07 -7.62
C ASP A 72 12.28 1.65 -6.95
N VAL A 73 11.20 0.88 -6.90
CA VAL A 73 9.91 1.30 -6.35
C VAL A 73 9.44 0.30 -5.30
N ILE A 74 8.99 0.79 -4.14
CA ILE A 74 8.32 -0.03 -3.12
C ILE A 74 6.90 0.51 -2.94
N VAL A 75 5.91 -0.33 -3.17
CA VAL A 75 4.51 -0.04 -2.85
C VAL A 75 4.08 -0.86 -1.65
N ASN A 76 3.95 -0.19 -0.51
CA ASN A 76 3.46 -0.79 0.73
C ASN A 76 1.93 -0.84 0.73
N ASN A 77 1.38 -1.86 0.07
CA ASN A 77 -0.06 -2.07 -0.07
C ASN A 77 -0.63 -3.12 0.91
N ALA A 78 0.16 -4.11 1.32
CA ALA A 78 -0.29 -5.11 2.28
C ALA A 78 -0.85 -4.44 3.54
N GLY A 79 -2.02 -4.90 3.98
CA GLY A 79 -2.71 -4.29 5.10
C GLY A 79 -3.68 -5.25 5.78
N VAL A 80 -3.82 -5.06 7.08
CA VAL A 80 -4.76 -5.77 7.94
C VAL A 80 -5.81 -4.79 8.43
N VAL A 81 -7.07 -5.16 8.24
CA VAL A 81 -8.23 -4.50 8.84
C VAL A 81 -8.84 -5.49 9.83
N ARG A 82 -9.05 -5.06 11.08
CA ARG A 82 -9.83 -5.79 12.08
C ARG A 82 -10.76 -4.82 12.78
N HIS A 83 -11.86 -5.36 13.28
CA HIS A 83 -12.78 -4.65 14.16
C HIS A 83 -12.12 -4.50 15.54
N SER A 84 -12.15 -3.29 16.08
CA SER A 84 -11.49 -2.85 17.32
C SER A 84 -12.52 -2.06 18.17
N PRO A 85 -13.51 -2.74 18.76
CA PRO A 85 -14.56 -2.10 19.55
C PRO A 85 -13.98 -1.60 20.88
N LYS A 86 -14.44 -0.44 21.37
CA LYS A 86 -13.92 0.15 22.61
C LYS A 86 -14.19 -0.72 23.85
N GLU A 87 -15.18 -1.61 23.78
CA GLU A 87 -15.60 -2.49 24.85
C GLU A 87 -14.66 -3.69 25.06
N ARG A 88 -13.81 -4.02 24.07
CA ARG A 88 -12.90 -5.18 24.15
C ARG A 88 -11.54 -4.85 23.54
N PHE A 89 -10.48 -5.12 24.31
CA PHE A 89 -9.11 -5.03 23.82
C PHE A 89 -8.54 -6.43 23.52
N ASP A 90 -8.27 -6.73 22.25
CA ASP A 90 -7.62 -7.96 21.81
C ASP A 90 -6.17 -7.65 21.40
N ALA A 91 -5.26 -7.72 22.38
CA ALA A 91 -3.87 -7.30 22.17
C ALA A 91 -3.22 -7.96 20.94
N ALA A 92 -3.50 -9.24 20.67
CA ALA A 92 -2.93 -9.95 19.53
C ALA A 92 -3.45 -9.40 18.19
N ALA A 93 -4.76 -9.16 18.09
CA ALA A 93 -5.36 -8.56 16.89
C ALA A 93 -4.87 -7.13 16.66
N GLU A 94 -4.77 -6.32 17.72
CA GLU A 94 -4.31 -4.94 17.63
C GLU A 94 -2.82 -4.86 17.24
N MET A 95 -1.98 -5.71 17.82
CA MET A 95 -0.56 -5.81 17.43
C MET A 95 -0.39 -6.26 15.98
N ALA A 96 -1.24 -7.18 15.49
CA ALA A 96 -1.19 -7.63 14.10
C ALA A 96 -1.51 -6.50 13.10
N ILE A 97 -2.42 -5.57 13.45
CA ILE A 97 -2.67 -4.36 12.65
C ILE A 97 -1.40 -3.53 12.55
N LEU A 98 -0.76 -3.22 13.68
CA LEU A 98 0.43 -2.37 13.72
C LEU A 98 1.64 -3.02 13.02
N ALA A 99 1.82 -4.33 13.22
CA ALA A 99 2.88 -5.11 12.60
C ALA A 99 2.84 -5.00 11.08
N VAL A 100 1.67 -5.20 10.46
CA VAL A 100 1.56 -5.17 8.99
C VAL A 100 1.41 -3.75 8.45
N ASN A 101 0.59 -2.90 9.07
CA ASN A 101 0.24 -1.60 8.48
C ASN A 101 1.31 -0.54 8.67
N LEU A 102 2.25 -0.72 9.60
CA LEU A 102 3.26 0.28 9.94
C LEU A 102 4.67 -0.31 10.03
N LEU A 103 4.87 -1.39 10.80
CA LEU A 103 6.21 -1.92 11.02
C LEU A 103 6.77 -2.66 9.80
N ALA A 104 5.95 -3.38 9.04
CA ALA A 104 6.38 -4.01 7.79
C ALA A 104 6.88 -3.00 6.74
N PRO A 105 6.20 -1.87 6.46
CA PRO A 105 6.76 -0.78 5.66
C PRO A 105 8.14 -0.30 6.12
N GLN A 106 8.35 -0.16 7.43
CA GLN A 106 9.63 0.25 8.02
C GLN A 106 10.72 -0.80 7.79
N ALA A 107 10.41 -2.07 8.07
CA ALA A 107 11.34 -3.18 7.89
C ALA A 107 11.73 -3.37 6.41
N LEU A 108 10.76 -3.23 5.49
CA LEU A 108 11.01 -3.28 4.05
C LEU A 108 11.91 -2.15 3.59
N LEU A 109 11.66 -0.92 4.04
CA LEU A 109 12.53 0.21 3.74
C LEU A 109 13.95 -0.03 4.27
N ALA A 110 14.09 -0.47 5.52
CA ALA A 110 15.39 -0.73 6.13
C ALA A 110 16.19 -1.80 5.37
N ALA A 111 15.52 -2.89 4.96
CA ALA A 111 16.15 -3.94 4.16
C ALA A 111 16.49 -3.47 2.73
N ALA A 112 15.65 -2.64 2.12
CA ALA A 112 15.83 -2.17 0.74
C ALA A 112 16.81 -1.00 0.62
N LEU A 113 17.01 -0.19 1.67
CA LEU A 113 17.75 1.06 1.61
C LEU A 113 19.15 0.95 0.99
N PRO A 114 19.96 -0.11 1.25
CA PRO A 114 21.27 -0.29 0.60
C PRO A 114 21.20 -0.45 -0.93
N HIS A 115 20.02 -0.79 -1.47
CA HIS A 115 19.80 -1.05 -2.89
C HIS A 115 19.09 0.11 -3.62
N LEU A 116 18.47 1.03 -2.88
CA LEU A 116 17.78 2.19 -3.45
C LEU A 116 18.78 3.24 -3.94
N LYS A 117 18.42 3.95 -5.01
CA LYS A 117 19.27 4.94 -5.68
C LYS A 117 18.51 6.26 -5.87
N PRO A 118 19.19 7.37 -6.18
CA PRO A 118 18.49 8.58 -6.61
C PRO A 118 17.48 8.27 -7.73
N GLY A 119 16.25 8.74 -7.58
CA GLY A 119 15.12 8.43 -8.45
C GLY A 119 14.25 7.25 -8.00
N SER A 120 14.61 6.55 -6.91
CA SER A 120 13.74 5.57 -6.26
C SER A 120 12.53 6.23 -5.60
N ALA A 121 11.43 5.47 -5.47
CA ALA A 121 10.19 5.94 -4.88
C ALA A 121 9.56 4.91 -3.94
N ILE A 122 9.05 5.38 -2.80
CA ILE A 122 8.21 4.60 -1.90
C ILE A 122 6.80 5.18 -1.92
N VAL A 123 5.80 4.32 -2.12
CA VAL A 123 4.38 4.68 -2.12
C VAL A 123 3.64 3.83 -1.09
N ASN A 124 3.16 4.47 -0.03
CA ASN A 124 2.40 3.81 1.03
C ASN A 124 0.90 3.85 0.73
N ILE A 125 0.19 2.73 0.86
CA ILE A 125 -1.28 2.73 0.78
C ILE A 125 -1.85 3.00 2.17
N SER A 126 -2.30 4.23 2.37
CA SER A 126 -2.98 4.71 3.56
C SER A 126 -4.49 4.46 3.49
N SER A 127 -5.31 5.34 4.06
CA SER A 127 -6.76 5.35 4.00
C SER A 127 -7.30 6.72 4.40
N VAL A 128 -8.47 7.13 3.89
CA VAL A 128 -9.22 8.25 4.47
C VAL A 128 -9.52 8.03 5.97
N ASN A 129 -9.58 6.78 6.43
CA ASN A 129 -9.78 6.45 7.84
C ASN A 129 -8.62 6.87 8.75
N ALA A 130 -7.47 7.28 8.18
CA ALA A 130 -6.39 7.91 8.92
C ALA A 130 -6.80 9.26 9.54
N VAL A 131 -7.83 9.90 9.00
CA VAL A 131 -8.36 11.20 9.45
C VAL A 131 -9.87 11.15 9.73
N LEU A 132 -10.61 10.26 9.07
CA LEU A 132 -12.06 10.08 9.20
C LEU A 132 -12.42 8.62 9.55
N PRO A 133 -11.93 8.07 10.69
CA PRO A 133 -12.16 6.68 11.04
C PRO A 133 -13.65 6.41 11.32
N PRO A 134 -14.23 5.30 10.84
CA PRO A 134 -15.53 4.86 11.29
C PRO A 134 -15.46 4.34 12.74
N ARG A 135 -16.63 4.13 13.35
CA ARG A 135 -16.73 3.42 14.63
C ARG A 135 -16.04 2.06 14.56
N ASP A 136 -15.46 1.64 15.67
CA ASP A 136 -14.78 0.35 15.87
C ASP A 136 -13.58 0.06 14.95
N ALA A 137 -12.97 1.10 14.36
CA ALA A 137 -11.77 0.98 13.54
C ALA A 137 -10.63 1.87 14.05
N SER A 138 -10.57 2.12 15.37
CA SER A 138 -9.65 3.08 15.99
C SER A 138 -8.19 2.70 15.75
N THR A 139 -7.79 1.44 15.96
CA THR A 139 -6.40 1.01 15.74
C THR A 139 -6.05 0.95 14.26
N TYR A 140 -6.99 0.54 13.41
CA TYR A 140 -6.78 0.60 11.96
C TYR A 140 -6.54 2.05 11.50
N GLY A 141 -7.41 2.98 11.89
CA GLY A 141 -7.26 4.41 11.60
C GLY A 141 -5.95 4.96 12.17
N GLY A 142 -5.63 4.64 13.42
CA GLY A 142 -4.37 5.00 14.08
C GLY A 142 -3.13 4.48 13.34
N SER A 143 -3.16 3.23 12.87
CA SER A 143 -2.05 2.66 12.08
C SER A 143 -1.82 3.41 10.76
N LYS A 144 -2.90 3.82 10.09
CA LYS A 144 -2.80 4.59 8.83
C LYS A 144 -2.43 6.06 9.08
N ALA A 145 -2.84 6.65 10.21
CA ALA A 145 -2.37 7.96 10.64
C ALA A 145 -0.87 7.94 10.96
N ALA A 146 -0.40 6.91 11.67
CA ALA A 146 1.03 6.71 11.92
C ALA A 146 1.81 6.51 10.61
N LEU A 147 1.28 5.74 9.66
CA LEU A 147 1.89 5.57 8.33
C LEU A 147 1.98 6.89 7.55
N ASN A 148 0.98 7.77 7.66
CA ASN A 148 1.00 9.10 7.05
C ASN A 148 2.08 10.00 7.67
N LEU A 149 2.25 9.96 8.99
CA LEU A 149 3.30 10.71 9.66
C LEU A 149 4.68 10.15 9.30
N TRP A 150 4.82 8.83 9.30
CA TRP A 150 6.06 8.15 8.92
C TRP A 150 6.47 8.46 7.48
N THR A 151 5.51 8.50 6.55
CA THR A 151 5.73 8.93 5.15
C THR A 151 6.42 10.30 5.08
N ARG A 152 5.93 11.28 5.85
CA ARG A 152 6.51 12.64 5.91
C ARG A 152 7.89 12.66 6.54
N ALA A 153 8.11 11.86 7.58
CA ALA A 153 9.41 11.75 8.24
C ALA A 153 10.46 11.18 7.26
N MET A 154 10.16 10.05 6.62
CA MET A 154 11.08 9.41 5.67
C MET A 154 11.33 10.25 4.43
N ALA A 155 10.35 11.05 3.98
CA ALA A 155 10.57 12.02 2.90
C ALA A 155 11.65 13.05 3.25
N LYS A 156 11.71 13.51 4.51
CA LYS A 156 12.77 14.43 4.98
C LYS A 156 14.11 13.74 5.10
N GLU A 157 14.13 12.53 5.65
CA GLU A 157 15.36 11.77 5.86
C GLU A 157 16.01 11.33 4.54
N LEU A 158 15.22 10.91 3.56
CA LEU A 158 15.71 10.31 2.31
C LEU A 158 15.75 11.28 1.13
N GLY A 159 15.19 12.49 1.27
CA GLY A 159 15.17 13.49 0.21
C GLY A 159 16.58 13.88 -0.26
N GLY A 160 17.55 13.96 0.65
CA GLY A 160 18.95 14.21 0.32
C GLY A 160 19.62 13.10 -0.52
N ASN A 161 19.07 11.88 -0.48
CA ASN A 161 19.49 10.75 -1.31
C ASN A 161 18.76 10.70 -2.67
N GLY A 162 17.88 11.67 -2.95
CA GLY A 162 17.05 11.67 -4.16
C GLY A 162 15.95 10.59 -4.16
N ILE A 163 15.54 10.10 -2.98
CA ILE A 163 14.48 9.10 -2.83
C ILE A 163 13.20 9.81 -2.36
N ARG A 164 12.09 9.55 -3.05
CA ARG A 164 10.79 10.15 -2.72
C ARG A 164 9.94 9.18 -1.91
N VAL A 165 9.22 9.69 -0.91
CA VAL A 165 8.32 8.89 -0.07
C VAL A 165 6.96 9.56 -0.01
N ASN A 166 5.93 8.92 -0.54
CA ASN A 166 4.56 9.45 -0.57
C ASN A 166 3.56 8.40 -0.12
N ALA A 167 2.32 8.81 0.08
CA ALA A 167 1.21 7.92 0.36
C ALA A 167 0.01 8.22 -0.55
N VAL A 168 -0.80 7.21 -0.79
CA VAL A 168 -2.14 7.33 -1.38
C VAL A 168 -3.15 6.96 -0.32
N ALA A 169 -4.19 7.77 -0.11
CA ALA A 169 -5.28 7.50 0.83
C ALA A 169 -6.57 7.19 0.07
N PRO A 170 -6.91 5.91 -0.16
CA PRO A 170 -8.16 5.52 -0.78
C PRO A 170 -9.39 5.87 0.06
N GLY A 171 -10.48 6.23 -0.62
CA GLY A 171 -11.83 6.28 -0.06
C GLY A 171 -12.51 4.90 -0.02
N ALA A 172 -13.84 4.87 -0.20
CA ALA A 172 -14.59 3.62 -0.33
C ALA A 172 -14.30 2.96 -1.70
N VAL A 173 -13.47 1.92 -1.69
CA VAL A 173 -13.10 1.16 -2.89
C VAL A 173 -13.80 -0.20 -2.91
N ASN A 174 -14.31 -0.56 -4.09
CA ASN A 174 -14.91 -1.84 -4.36
C ASN A 174 -13.82 -2.91 -4.42
N THR A 175 -14.08 -4.05 -3.78
CA THR A 175 -13.18 -5.21 -3.79
C THR A 175 -14.01 -6.38 -4.28
N PRO A 176 -13.99 -6.71 -5.58
CA PRO A 176 -14.89 -7.71 -6.17
C PRO A 176 -14.83 -9.08 -5.47
N GLU A 177 -13.68 -9.43 -4.92
CA GLU A 177 -13.44 -10.70 -4.21
C GLU A 177 -14.04 -10.71 -2.79
N GLN A 178 -14.47 -9.56 -2.28
CA GLN A 178 -15.11 -9.38 -0.97
C GLN A 178 -16.27 -8.38 -1.09
N PRO A 179 -17.36 -8.74 -1.78
CA PRO A 179 -18.48 -7.85 -2.01
C PRO A 179 -19.15 -7.45 -0.70
N ARG A 180 -19.68 -6.22 -0.68
CA ARG A 180 -20.47 -5.69 0.43
C ARG A 180 -21.95 -5.85 0.13
N SER A 181 -22.81 -5.71 1.15
CA SER A 181 -24.26 -5.64 0.92
C SER A 181 -24.59 -4.43 0.02
N GLU A 182 -25.68 -4.55 -0.73
CA GLU A 182 -26.17 -3.45 -1.57
C GLU A 182 -26.51 -2.20 -0.73
N GLU A 183 -27.06 -2.39 0.46
CA GLU A 183 -27.35 -1.32 1.41
C GLU A 183 -26.08 -0.54 1.80
N LEU A 184 -25.03 -1.25 2.25
CA LEU A 184 -23.78 -0.61 2.64
C LEU A 184 -23.09 0.06 1.45
N THR A 185 -23.18 -0.57 0.27
CA THR A 185 -22.68 -0.01 -0.99
C THR A 185 -23.42 1.29 -1.33
N GLY A 186 -24.74 1.32 -1.20
CA GLY A 186 -25.58 2.50 -1.42
C GLY A 186 -25.22 3.66 -0.49
N LEU A 187 -24.96 3.37 0.80
CA LEU A 187 -24.50 4.37 1.76
C LEU A 187 -23.15 4.98 1.34
N PHE A 188 -22.20 4.15 0.90
CA PHE A 188 -20.91 4.66 0.42
C PHE A 188 -21.03 5.50 -0.84
N VAL A 189 -21.92 5.13 -1.76
CA VAL A 189 -22.19 5.91 -2.97
C VAL A 189 -22.78 7.28 -2.62
N GLN A 190 -23.76 7.34 -1.71
CA GLN A 190 -24.38 8.59 -1.26
C GLN A 190 -23.37 9.54 -0.61
N GLU A 191 -22.44 9.00 0.18
CA GLU A 191 -21.38 9.76 0.85
C GLU A 191 -20.20 10.10 -0.08
N THR A 192 -20.22 9.70 -1.34
CA THR A 192 -19.15 9.95 -2.32
C THR A 192 -19.59 10.99 -3.34
N ALA A 193 -18.90 12.14 -3.40
CA ALA A 193 -19.25 13.24 -4.30
C ALA A 193 -19.34 12.85 -5.80
N LEU A 194 -18.53 11.89 -6.26
CA LEU A 194 -18.58 11.38 -7.63
C LEU A 194 -19.73 10.38 -7.88
N GLY A 195 -20.59 10.11 -6.90
CA GLY A 195 -21.79 9.27 -7.05
C GLY A 195 -21.51 7.80 -7.38
N ARG A 196 -20.32 7.30 -7.04
CA ARG A 196 -19.93 5.90 -7.21
C ARG A 196 -18.88 5.48 -6.19
N MET A 197 -18.76 4.18 -5.95
CA MET A 197 -17.57 3.65 -5.31
C MET A 197 -16.33 3.80 -6.20
N GLY A 198 -15.17 3.91 -5.55
CA GLY A 198 -13.88 3.79 -6.23
C GLY A 198 -13.64 2.36 -6.69
N GLU A 199 -12.87 2.21 -7.76
CA GLU A 199 -12.40 0.92 -8.25
C GLU A 199 -10.88 0.77 -7.97
N PRO A 200 -10.34 -0.45 -7.82
CA PRO A 200 -8.91 -0.67 -7.60
C PRO A 200 -8.00 0.09 -8.59
N ARG A 201 -8.42 0.17 -9.86
CA ARG A 201 -7.74 0.92 -10.93
C ARG A 201 -7.66 2.43 -10.70
N ASP A 202 -8.61 3.02 -9.97
CA ASP A 202 -8.57 4.45 -9.63
C ASP A 202 -7.37 4.74 -8.72
N ILE A 203 -7.06 3.80 -7.81
CA ILE A 203 -5.90 3.87 -6.91
C ILE A 203 -4.60 3.56 -7.66
N ALA A 204 -4.60 2.52 -8.50
CA ALA A 204 -3.43 2.10 -9.27
C ALA A 204 -2.80 3.24 -10.10
N ARG A 205 -3.64 4.04 -10.78
CA ARG A 205 -3.17 5.18 -11.59
C ARG A 205 -2.45 6.23 -10.75
N ALA A 206 -2.96 6.53 -9.56
CA ALA A 206 -2.33 7.48 -8.65
C ALA A 206 -0.99 6.94 -8.11
N VAL A 207 -0.92 5.65 -7.80
CA VAL A 207 0.32 4.99 -7.38
C VAL A 207 1.36 5.02 -8.50
N ARG A 208 0.98 4.68 -9.74
CA ARG A 208 1.90 4.73 -10.89
C ARG A 208 2.43 6.14 -11.14
N PHE A 209 1.57 7.17 -11.03
CA PHE A 209 2.01 8.57 -11.11
C PHE A 209 3.07 8.89 -10.05
N LEU A 210 2.83 8.54 -8.77
CA LEU A 210 3.77 8.78 -7.68
C LEU A 210 5.06 7.94 -7.78
N ALA A 211 5.00 6.77 -8.41
CA ALA A 211 6.16 5.92 -8.70
C ALA A 211 7.00 6.44 -9.89
N SER A 212 6.41 7.24 -10.78
CA SER A 212 7.06 7.77 -11.99
C SER A 212 7.87 9.04 -11.75
N ASP A 213 8.72 9.38 -12.72
CA ASP A 213 9.51 10.63 -12.70
C ASP A 213 8.63 11.89 -12.88
N GLN A 214 7.37 11.74 -13.31
CA GLN A 214 6.42 12.86 -13.42
C GLN A 214 6.08 13.49 -12.06
N SER A 215 6.32 12.77 -10.96
CA SER A 215 6.14 13.25 -9.59
C SER A 215 7.47 13.64 -8.93
N GLY A 216 8.48 14.02 -9.73
CA GLY A 216 9.85 14.28 -9.28
C GLY A 216 10.01 15.35 -8.19
N PHE A 217 9.03 16.25 -8.04
CA PHE A 217 9.01 17.28 -6.98
C PHE A 217 7.96 17.02 -5.88
N ILE A 218 7.38 15.82 -5.84
CA ILE A 218 6.38 15.40 -4.85
C ILE A 218 7.02 14.38 -3.91
N THR A 219 7.19 14.76 -2.64
CA THR A 219 7.64 13.89 -1.55
C THR A 219 7.02 14.35 -0.23
N GLY A 220 6.70 13.40 0.66
CA GLY A 220 6.03 13.65 1.93
C GLY A 220 4.51 13.84 1.83
N GLU A 221 3.93 13.67 0.64
CA GLU A 221 2.51 13.93 0.42
C GLU A 221 1.63 12.71 0.70
N VAL A 222 0.39 12.99 1.12
CA VAL A 222 -0.68 12.00 1.25
C VAL A 222 -1.77 12.37 0.24
N LEU A 223 -1.71 11.76 -0.95
CA LEU A 223 -2.68 12.00 -2.01
C LEU A 223 -3.98 11.26 -1.72
N THR A 224 -5.05 11.99 -1.40
CA THR A 224 -6.37 11.40 -1.18
C THR A 224 -7.03 11.08 -2.52
N VAL A 225 -7.37 9.80 -2.73
CA VAL A 225 -8.04 9.28 -3.94
C VAL A 225 -9.34 8.63 -3.49
N SER A 226 -10.34 9.46 -3.23
CA SER A 226 -11.57 9.05 -2.54
C SER A 226 -12.85 9.30 -3.32
N GLY A 227 -12.79 9.92 -4.50
CA GLY A 227 -13.99 10.41 -5.20
C GLY A 227 -14.79 11.44 -4.39
N GLY A 228 -14.17 12.06 -3.38
CA GLY A 228 -14.84 12.94 -2.43
C GLY A 228 -15.66 12.20 -1.36
N TYR A 229 -15.30 10.96 -1.05
CA TYR A 229 -15.95 10.20 0.02
C TYR A 229 -15.77 10.88 1.39
N ARG A 230 -16.90 11.18 2.05
CA ARG A 230 -17.01 11.84 3.36
C ARG A 230 -16.32 13.22 3.41
N LEU A 231 -16.48 14.02 2.35
CA LEU A 231 -16.10 15.43 2.34
C LEU A 231 -17.02 16.29 3.21
#